data_AF-A0A1F8XN86-F1
#
_entry.id   AF-A0A1F8XN86-F1
#
_cell.length_a   1.000
_cell.length_b   1.000
_cell.length_c   1.000
_cell.angle_alpha   90.00
_cell.angle_beta   90.00
_cell.angle_gamma   90.00
#
_symmetry.space_group_name_H-M   'P 1'
#
loop_
_entity.id
_entity.type
_entity.pdbx_description
1 polymer ?
#
loop_
_entity_poly.entity_id
_entity_poly.type
_entity_poly.pdbx_seq_one_letter_code
_entity_poly.pdbx_strand_id
1 'polypeptide(L)'
;MRVHYVLNHGGTPASKLADVEIHFEEGLLAGLKLVGCSVWRSKKGEAPTVLVPSRSYATAGGVRYYELLRSSADGAASAAGGVEDPAAKLAVRRFKEYVREEYGKIAALPDEPPVPAERTGGKKAAAR
;
A
#
# COMPACT_ATOMS: atom_id res chain seq x y z
N MET A 1 3.38 -13.95 -3.75
CA MET A 1 3.61 -12.48 -3.73
C MET A 1 3.05 -11.95 -2.44
N ARG A 2 3.81 -11.12 -1.74
CA ARG A 2 3.45 -10.57 -0.43
C ARG A 2 3.43 -9.06 -0.47
N VAL A 3 2.47 -8.43 0.20
CA VAL A 3 2.38 -6.97 0.32
C VAL A 3 2.68 -6.59 1.76
N HIS A 4 3.67 -5.73 1.93
CA HIS A 4 4.08 -5.20 3.22
C HIS A 4 3.64 -3.75 3.34
N TYR A 5 3.02 -3.42 4.47
CA TYR A 5 2.62 -2.07 4.83
C TYR A 5 3.50 -1.62 5.99
N VAL A 6 4.24 -0.54 5.80
CA VAL A 6 5.01 0.11 6.86
C VAL A 6 4.22 1.34 7.27
N LEU A 7 3.54 1.27 8.41
CA LEU A 7 2.66 2.32 8.90
C LEU A 7 3.47 3.55 9.31
N ASN A 8 2.97 4.73 8.94
CA ASN A 8 3.59 6.01 9.28
C ASN A 8 3.04 6.54 10.60
N HIS A 9 3.52 5.98 11.72
CA HIS A 9 3.09 6.36 13.08
C HIS A 9 3.64 7.74 13.50
N GLY A 10 3.01 8.81 13.01
CA GLY A 10 3.38 10.19 13.37
C GLY A 10 4.59 10.75 12.62
N GLY A 11 5.09 10.05 11.60
CA GLY A 11 6.18 10.55 10.77
C GLY A 11 5.75 11.64 9.79
N THR A 12 6.72 12.34 9.23
CA THR A 12 6.50 13.45 8.29
C THR A 12 6.57 12.94 6.84
N PRO A 13 5.61 13.33 5.98
CA PRO A 13 4.44 14.17 6.24
C PRO A 13 3.30 13.40 6.94
N ALA A 14 2.57 14.08 7.83
CA ALA A 14 1.45 13.50 8.60
C ALA A 14 0.27 13.01 7.74
N SER A 15 0.18 13.45 6.49
CA SER A 15 -0.80 12.97 5.52
C SER A 15 -0.44 11.61 4.92
N LYS A 16 0.82 11.18 5.00
CA LYS A 16 1.22 9.83 4.59
C LYS A 16 0.82 8.85 5.68
N LEU A 17 0.15 7.77 5.29
CA LEU A 17 -0.39 6.77 6.19
C LEU A 17 0.47 5.51 6.24
N ALA A 18 1.00 5.09 5.09
CA ALA A 18 1.91 3.95 5.01
C ALA A 18 2.79 4.00 3.76
N ASP A 19 3.98 3.42 3.85
CA ASP A 19 4.71 2.91 2.70
C ASP A 19 4.23 1.50 2.35
N VAL A 20 4.22 1.17 1.07
CA VAL A 20 3.79 -0.14 0.57
C VAL A 20 4.90 -0.73 -0.28
N GLU A 21 5.35 -1.93 0.10
CA GLU A 21 6.33 -2.72 -0.64
C GLU A 21 5.70 -4.04 -1.08
N ILE A 22 5.92 -4.44 -2.33
CA ILE A 22 5.45 -5.73 -2.86
C ILE A 22 6.65 -6.62 -3.10
N HIS A 23 6.69 -7.76 -2.43
CA HIS A 23 7.74 -8.76 -2.55
C HIS A 23 7.26 -9.88 -3.48
N PHE A 24 8.02 -10.11 -4.55
CA PHE A 24 7.77 -11.20 -5.47
C PHE A 24 8.46 -12.46 -4.95
N GLU A 25 7.68 -13.48 -4.63
CA GLU A 25 8.18 -14.73 -4.04
C GLU A 25 8.47 -15.80 -5.12
N GLU A 26 7.85 -15.67 -6.29
CA GLU A 26 7.90 -16.67 -7.36
C GLU A 26 7.91 -16.00 -8.75
N GLY A 27 8.29 -16.77 -9.77
CA GLY A 27 8.34 -16.33 -11.17
C GLY A 27 9.58 -15.50 -11.52
N LEU A 28 9.53 -14.81 -12.67
CA LEU A 28 10.67 -14.05 -13.22
C LEU A 28 11.15 -12.91 -12.32
N LEU A 29 10.30 -12.41 -11.44
CA LEU A 29 10.63 -11.33 -10.52
C LEU A 29 10.97 -11.83 -9.10
N ALA A 30 11.05 -13.14 -8.88
CA ALA A 30 11.32 -13.72 -7.56
C ALA A 30 12.58 -13.11 -6.91
N GLY A 31 12.46 -12.73 -5.64
CA GLY A 31 13.54 -12.07 -4.89
C GLY A 31 13.64 -10.56 -5.11
N LEU A 32 12.87 -10.00 -6.06
CA LEU A 32 12.77 -8.55 -6.24
C LEU A 32 11.61 -7.97 -5.41
N LYS A 33 11.68 -6.65 -5.22
CA LYS A 33 10.60 -5.88 -4.61
C LYS A 33 10.20 -4.67 -5.45
N LEU A 34 8.90 -4.43 -5.57
CA LEU A 34 8.35 -3.16 -6.06
C LEU A 34 8.19 -2.20 -4.87
N VAL A 35 8.92 -1.09 -4.91
CA VAL A 35 8.95 -0.05 -3.88
C VAL A 35 8.46 1.28 -4.44
N GLY A 36 8.12 2.22 -3.56
CA GLY A 36 7.64 3.56 -3.93
C GLY A 36 6.13 3.67 -4.05
N CYS A 37 5.39 2.62 -3.70
CA CYS A 37 3.95 2.70 -3.45
C CYS A 37 3.72 3.29 -2.05
N SER A 38 2.65 4.06 -1.87
CA SER A 38 2.31 4.65 -0.58
C SER A 38 0.82 4.95 -0.45
N VAL A 39 0.32 4.89 0.78
CA VAL A 39 -1.07 5.25 1.14
C VAL A 39 -1.07 6.62 1.79
N TRP A 40 -1.99 7.48 1.35
CA TRP A 40 -2.12 8.86 1.81
C TRP A 40 -3.54 9.14 2.25
N ARG A 41 -3.66 9.92 3.32
CA ARG A 41 -4.93 10.47 3.79
C ARG A 41 -5.54 11.32 2.67
N SER A 42 -6.78 11.00 2.28
CA SER A 42 -7.51 11.89 1.37
C SER A 42 -8.02 13.13 2.11
N LYS A 43 -8.42 14.14 1.36
CA LYS A 43 -9.07 15.33 1.89
C LYS A 43 -10.50 14.96 2.33
N LYS A 44 -11.00 15.61 3.38
CA LYS A 44 -12.40 15.58 3.88
C LYS A 44 -13.17 14.25 3.66
N GLY A 45 -12.96 13.27 4.54
CA GLY A 45 -13.86 12.11 4.69
C GLY A 45 -13.84 11.08 3.55
N GLU A 46 -13.04 11.30 2.51
CA GLU A 46 -12.87 10.36 1.41
C GLU A 46 -11.92 9.21 1.78
N ALA A 47 -12.06 8.10 1.05
CA ALA A 47 -11.17 6.95 1.18
C ALA A 47 -9.70 7.33 0.89
N PRO A 48 -8.72 6.67 1.54
CA PRO A 48 -7.31 6.95 1.30
C PRO A 48 -6.89 6.84 -0.16
N THR A 49 -5.97 7.71 -0.57
CA THR A 49 -5.39 7.72 -1.91
C THR A 49 -4.14 6.85 -1.95
N VAL A 50 -4.02 6.01 -2.98
CA VAL A 50 -2.82 5.20 -3.21
C VAL A 50 -2.00 5.83 -4.32
N LEU A 51 -0.76 6.19 -4.01
CA LEU A 51 0.24 6.62 -4.98
C LEU A 51 1.13 5.43 -5.33
N VAL A 52 1.41 5.29 -6.61
CA VAL A 52 2.36 4.31 -7.16
C VAL A 52 3.67 5.02 -7.52
N PRO A 53 4.75 4.29 -7.81
CA PRO A 53 6.01 4.89 -8.24
C PRO A 53 5.76 5.85 -9.38
N SER A 54 6.25 7.08 -9.24
CA SER A 54 5.99 8.17 -10.16
C SER A 54 7.22 9.06 -10.29
N ARG A 55 7.28 9.79 -11.40
CA ARG A 55 8.37 10.74 -11.67
C ARG A 55 7.80 12.11 -11.97
N SER A 56 8.45 13.15 -11.46
CA SER A 56 8.14 14.53 -11.77
C SER A 56 8.77 14.97 -13.09
N TYR A 57 8.16 15.96 -13.73
CA TYR A 57 8.73 16.69 -14.85
C TYR A 57 8.25 18.13 -14.83
N ALA A 58 9.09 19.05 -15.31
CA ALA A 58 8.76 20.47 -15.41
C ALA A 58 7.92 20.74 -16.65
N THR A 59 6.93 21.61 -16.51
CA THR A 59 6.10 22.16 -17.59
C THR A 59 6.09 23.68 -17.47
N ALA A 60 5.68 24.40 -18.53
CA ALA A 60 5.53 25.86 -18.47
C ALA A 60 4.60 26.32 -17.33
N GLY A 61 3.63 25.49 -16.92
CA GLY A 61 2.70 25.76 -15.83
C GLY A 61 3.09 25.14 -14.47
N GLY A 62 4.34 24.69 -14.30
CA GLY A 62 4.84 24.10 -13.05
C GLY A 62 5.18 22.60 -13.15
N VAL A 63 5.26 21.93 -12.00
CA VAL A 63 5.66 20.52 -11.93
C VAL A 63 4.45 19.60 -12.10
N ARG A 64 4.58 18.62 -13.00
CA ARG A 64 3.61 17.55 -13.22
C ARG A 64 4.25 16.20 -12.88
N TYR A 65 3.42 15.19 -12.69
CA TYR A 65 3.85 13.83 -12.32
C TYR A 65 3.21 12.82 -13.25
N TYR A 66 3.95 11.77 -13.60
CA TYR A 66 3.41 10.60 -14.28
C TYR A 66 3.80 9.33 -13.54
N GLU A 67 2.88 8.36 -13.56
CA GLU A 67 3.08 7.05 -12.93
C GLU A 67 4.03 6.19 -13.76
N LEU A 68 4.85 5.37 -13.11
CA LEU A 68 5.76 4.43 -13.74
C LEU A 68 5.17 3.03 -13.85
N LEU A 69 4.16 2.71 -13.04
CA LEU A 69 3.46 1.44 -13.12
C LEU A 69 2.58 1.42 -14.39
N ARG A 70 2.77 0.37 -15.20
CA ARG A 70 2.06 0.13 -16.45
C ARG A 70 1.64 -1.33 -16.51
N SER A 71 0.47 -1.58 -17.08
CA SER A 71 0.09 -2.95 -17.42
C SER A 71 0.95 -3.42 -18.58
N SER A 72 1.44 -4.66 -18.51
CA SER A 72 2.04 -5.31 -19.67
C SER A 72 0.93 -5.86 -20.56
N ALA A 73 0.79 -5.36 -21.78
CA ALA A 73 0.10 -6.08 -22.84
C ALA A 73 1.15 -7.01 -23.48
N ASP A 74 1.13 -8.30 -23.11
CA ASP A 74 1.94 -9.37 -23.72
C ASP A 74 3.40 -9.01 -24.07
N GLY A 75 4.19 -8.61 -23.08
CA GLY A 75 5.65 -8.46 -23.21
C GLY A 75 6.14 -7.24 -24.02
N ALA A 76 5.25 -6.49 -24.67
CA ALA A 76 5.61 -5.21 -25.27
C ALA A 76 5.50 -4.12 -24.21
N ALA A 77 6.64 -3.57 -23.78
CA ALA A 77 6.65 -2.31 -23.05
C ALA A 77 5.87 -1.30 -23.89
N SER A 78 4.81 -0.69 -23.33
CA SER A 78 4.05 0.38 -23.99
C SER A 78 4.92 1.64 -24.09
N ALA A 79 5.92 1.60 -24.97
CA ALA A 79 6.82 2.68 -25.30
C ALA A 79 6.27 3.42 -26.52
N ALA A 80 5.12 4.05 -26.37
CA ALA A 80 4.67 5.17 -27.20
C ALA A 80 3.40 5.75 -26.58
N GLY A 81 3.42 7.04 -26.25
CA GLY A 81 2.19 7.76 -25.95
C GLY A 81 1.30 7.72 -27.20
N GLY A 82 0.07 7.23 -27.05
CA GLY A 82 -0.93 7.41 -28.11
C GLY A 82 -1.92 6.28 -28.39
N VAL A 83 -2.17 5.32 -27.48
CA VAL A 83 -3.50 4.70 -27.31
C VAL A 83 -3.59 4.28 -25.85
N GLU A 84 -4.43 4.94 -25.07
CA GLU A 84 -4.64 4.53 -23.68
C GLU A 84 -5.47 3.25 -23.67
N ASP A 85 -4.82 2.10 -23.52
CA ASP A 85 -5.53 0.83 -23.35
C ASP A 85 -6.40 0.90 -22.07
N PRO A 86 -7.74 0.86 -22.19
CA PRO A 86 -8.63 0.91 -21.04
C PRO A 86 -8.38 -0.25 -20.07
N ALA A 87 -7.92 -1.41 -20.56
CA ALA A 87 -7.56 -2.55 -19.72
C ALA A 87 -6.31 -2.24 -18.87
N ALA A 88 -5.32 -1.57 -19.44
CA ALA A 88 -4.11 -1.18 -18.71
C ALA A 88 -4.40 -0.19 -17.57
N LYS A 89 -5.27 0.79 -17.80
CA LYS A 89 -5.74 1.69 -16.74
C LYS A 89 -6.51 0.95 -15.66
N LEU A 90 -7.34 -0.01 -16.07
CA LEU A 90 -8.13 -0.83 -15.15
C LEU A 90 -7.23 -1.67 -14.24
N ALA A 91 -6.14 -2.25 -14.75
CA ALA A 91 -5.19 -3.03 -13.95
C ALA A 91 -4.53 -2.18 -12.85
N VAL A 92 -4.01 -1.00 -13.19
CA VAL A 92 -3.43 -0.07 -12.20
C VAL A 92 -4.48 0.40 -11.20
N ARG A 93 -5.72 0.65 -11.65
CA ARG A 93 -6.83 1.04 -10.77
C ARG A 93 -7.18 -0.05 -9.77
N ARG A 94 -7.33 -1.30 -10.22
CA ARG A 94 -7.58 -2.47 -9.37
C ARG A 94 -6.46 -2.70 -8.36
N PHE A 95 -5.21 -2.53 -8.78
CA PHE A 95 -4.07 -2.59 -7.86
C PHE A 95 -4.19 -1.55 -6.74
N LYS A 96 -4.51 -0.29 -7.07
CA LYS A 96 -4.70 0.77 -6.07
C LYS A 96 -5.91 0.49 -5.16
N GLU A 97 -7.00 -0.03 -5.70
CA GLU A 97 -8.19 -0.45 -4.94
C GLU A 97 -7.83 -1.54 -3.93
N TYR A 98 -7.16 -2.61 -4.38
CA TYR A 98 -6.67 -3.68 -3.49
C TYR A 98 -5.77 -3.13 -2.37
N VAL A 99 -4.78 -2.29 -2.72
CA VAL A 99 -3.86 -1.74 -1.72
C VAL A 99 -4.59 -0.92 -0.65
N ARG A 100 -5.61 -0.15 -1.06
CA ARG A 100 -6.45 0.65 -0.17
C ARG A 100 -7.28 -0.23 0.76
N GLU A 101 -7.93 -1.26 0.22
CA GLU A 101 -8.80 -2.15 0.99
C GLU A 101 -8.03 -2.92 2.06
N GLU A 102 -6.87 -3.48 1.70
CA GLU A 102 -6.00 -4.17 2.64
C GLU A 102 -5.45 -3.23 3.71
N TYR A 103 -5.06 -2.00 3.34
CA TYR A 103 -4.69 -0.97 4.33
C TYR A 103 -5.84 -0.69 5.30
N GLY A 104 -7.07 -0.59 4.81
CA GLY A 104 -8.25 -0.36 5.66
C GLY A 104 -8.45 -1.45 6.72
N LYS A 105 -8.19 -2.72 6.36
CA LYS A 105 -8.23 -3.84 7.30
C LYS A 105 -7.15 -3.69 8.37
N ILE A 106 -5.92 -3.37 7.97
CA ILE A 106 -4.77 -3.22 8.88
C ILE A 106 -4.98 -2.02 9.82
N ALA A 107 -5.43 -0.89 9.30
CA ALA A 107 -5.66 0.32 10.08
C ALA A 107 -6.83 0.20 11.09
N ALA A 108 -7.71 -0.78 10.89
CA ALA A 108 -8.77 -1.11 11.84
C ALA A 108 -8.33 -2.11 12.93
N LEU A 109 -7.14 -2.70 12.81
CA LEU A 109 -6.58 -3.56 13.85
C LEU A 109 -6.15 -2.71 15.06
N PRO A 110 -6.33 -3.20 16.29
CA PRO A 110 -5.77 -2.55 17.47
C PRO A 110 -4.23 -2.54 17.40
N ASP A 111 -3.61 -1.46 17.88
CA ASP A 111 -2.14 -1.29 17.88
C ASP A 111 -1.40 -2.36 18.71
N GLU A 112 -2.09 -2.99 19.67
CA GLU A 112 -1.55 -4.06 20.53
C GLU A 112 -2.31 -5.37 20.28
N PRO A 113 -1.61 -6.51 20.09
CA PRO A 113 -2.28 -7.81 20.05
C PRO A 113 -3.03 -8.03 21.37
N PRO A 114 -4.21 -8.69 21.37
CA PRO A 114 -4.94 -8.94 22.59
C PRO A 114 -4.05 -9.70 23.58
N VAL A 115 -3.79 -9.09 24.73
CA VAL A 115 -3.03 -9.72 25.82
C VAL A 115 -3.74 -11.04 26.15
N PRO A 116 -3.07 -12.20 26.05
CA PRO A 116 -3.69 -13.48 26.39
C PRO A 116 -4.13 -13.40 27.85
N ALA A 117 -5.43 -13.58 28.08
CA ALA A 117 -6.03 -13.46 29.40
C ALA A 117 -5.25 -14.29 30.41
N GLU A 118 -4.58 -13.63 31.36
CA GLU A 118 -3.95 -14.30 32.49
C GLU A 118 -5.02 -15.13 33.20
N ARG A 119 -4.84 -16.46 33.20
CA ARG A 119 -5.63 -17.35 34.06
C ARG A 119 -5.31 -16.97 35.50
N THR A 120 -6.15 -16.14 36.10
CA THR A 120 -6.06 -15.78 37.52
C THR A 120 -6.15 -17.07 38.33
N GLY A 121 -5.00 -17.57 38.77
CA GLY A 121 -4.90 -18.72 39.65
C GLY A 121 -5.56 -18.39 40.97
N GLY A 122 -6.73 -18.97 41.22
CA GLY A 122 -7.43 -18.84 42.49
C GLY A 122 -6.55 -19.33 43.64
N LYS A 123 -6.14 -18.41 44.53
CA LYS A 123 -5.61 -18.76 45.84
C LYS A 123 -6.68 -19.53 46.62
N LYS A 124 -6.58 -20.86 46.68
CA LYS A 124 -7.24 -21.62 47.74
C LYS A 124 -6.46 -21.36 49.04
N ALA A 125 -7.03 -20.52 49.89
CA ALA A 125 -6.70 -20.50 51.30
C ALA A 125 -7.10 -21.86 51.90
N ALA A 126 -6.13 -22.60 52.41
CA ALA A 126 -6.36 -23.72 53.31
C ALA A 126 -5.74 -23.35 54.65
N ALA A 127 -6.61 -22.93 55.57
CA ALA A 127 -6.34 -22.83 56.98
C ALA A 127 -6.88 -24.09 57.65
N ARG A 128 -6.00 -24.90 58.24
CA ARG A 128 -6.13 -25.56 59.55
C ARG A 128 -5.01 -26.57 59.76
#